data_AF-A0A9N9G6H3-F1
#
_entry.id   AF-A0A9N9G6H3-F1
#
_cell.length_a   1.000
_cell.length_b   1.000
_cell.length_c   1.000
_cell.angle_alpha   90.00
_cell.angle_beta   90.00
_cell.angle_gamma   90.00
#
_symmetry.space_group_name_H-M   'P 1'
#
loop_
_entity.id
_entity.type
_entity.pdbx_description
1 polymer ?
#
loop_
_entity_poly.entity_id
_entity_poly.type
_entity_poly.pdbx_seq_one_letter_code
_entity_poly.pdbx_strand_id
1 'polypeptide(L)'
;MGNALRKKKSRDEVLAPTPTSTMPIYLKLSEVCPPRNFGPIAAELYRAAFEYIEEKDLDLRLAYSLRSLVEENGRFENINEEKRIIPVNNQHGRLGQAAIDNNYFGFLVLKNFMLPYLDVESEEFDEMLSTAINEFNEFGAYQEIIRVYACKRGSVENS
;
A
#
# COMPACT_ATOMS: atom_id res chain seq x y z
N MET A 1 69.67 28.41 3.45
CA MET A 1 68.23 28.64 3.21
C MET A 1 67.97 28.39 1.72
N GLY A 2 67.09 27.52 1.22
CA GLY A 2 66.23 26.48 1.76
C GLY A 2 65.75 25.69 0.54
N ASN A 3 66.02 24.38 0.46
CA ASN A 3 65.61 23.53 -0.66
C ASN A 3 64.16 23.09 -0.45
N ALA A 4 63.25 23.57 -1.29
CA ALA A 4 61.85 23.16 -1.31
C ALA A 4 61.72 21.78 -1.99
N LEU A 5 61.68 20.71 -1.19
CA LEU A 5 61.29 19.37 -1.63
C LEU A 5 59.79 19.33 -1.91
N ARG A 6 59.40 19.58 -3.16
CA ARG A 6 58.05 19.30 -3.67
C ARG A 6 57.91 17.78 -3.79
N LYS A 7 57.25 17.13 -2.81
CA LYS A 7 56.84 15.72 -2.89
C LYS A 7 55.94 15.54 -4.12
N LYS A 8 56.44 14.86 -5.15
CA LYS A 8 55.62 14.32 -6.25
C LYS A 8 54.79 13.18 -5.66
N LYS A 9 53.48 13.39 -5.47
CA LYS A 9 52.54 12.27 -5.33
C LYS A 9 52.63 11.41 -6.59
N SER A 10 52.77 10.09 -6.41
CA SER A 10 52.77 9.14 -7.52
C SER A 10 51.43 9.21 -8.25
N ARG A 11 51.46 9.04 -9.58
CA ARG A 11 50.26 9.04 -10.43
C ARG A 11 49.25 7.96 -10.01
N ASP A 12 49.68 6.95 -9.27
CA ASP A 12 48.84 5.84 -8.81
C ASP A 12 47.90 6.24 -7.64
N GLU A 13 48.20 7.29 -6.88
CA GLU A 13 47.30 7.81 -5.84
C GLU A 13 46.09 8.57 -6.42
N VAL A 14 46.12 8.94 -7.70
CA VAL A 14 45.06 9.72 -8.37
C VAL A 14 44.04 8.82 -9.09
N LEU A 15 44.35 7.53 -9.21
CA LEU A 15 43.51 6.54 -9.91
C LEU A 15 42.98 5.44 -8.99
N ALA A 16 42.99 5.65 -7.67
CA ALA A 16 42.11 4.86 -6.81
C ALA A 16 40.68 5.16 -7.30
N PRO A 17 39.89 4.14 -7.72
CA PRO A 17 38.50 4.37 -8.04
C PRO A 17 37.87 5.02 -6.81
N THR A 18 37.44 6.27 -6.94
CA THR A 18 36.58 6.90 -5.95
C THR A 18 35.45 5.89 -5.72
N PRO A 19 35.17 5.46 -4.48
CA PRO A 19 34.00 4.64 -4.23
C PRO A 19 32.84 5.40 -4.86
N THR A 20 32.26 4.81 -5.90
CA THR A 20 31.04 5.34 -6.50
C THR A 20 30.08 5.42 -5.34
N SER A 21 29.79 6.65 -4.89
CA SER A 21 28.73 6.94 -3.94
C SER A 21 27.43 6.52 -4.63
N THR A 22 27.14 5.23 -4.56
CA THR A 22 25.87 4.69 -4.99
C THR A 22 24.93 5.06 -3.88
N MET A 23 24.08 6.05 -4.15
CA MET A 23 22.97 6.40 -3.26
C MET A 23 22.27 5.10 -2.82
N PRO A 24 21.94 4.97 -1.52
CA PRO A 24 21.24 3.80 -1.04
C PRO A 24 19.96 3.55 -1.85
N ILE A 25 19.72 2.28 -2.19
CA ILE A 25 18.55 1.89 -2.99
C ILE A 25 17.44 1.51 -2.02
N TYR A 26 16.29 2.18 -2.15
CA TYR A 26 15.14 1.97 -1.28
C TYR A 26 14.00 1.29 -2.03
N LEU A 27 13.31 0.39 -1.33
CA LEU A 27 12.01 -0.14 -1.70
C LEU A 27 10.94 0.51 -0.82
N LYS A 28 9.83 0.93 -1.42
CA LYS A 28 8.64 1.40 -0.71
C LYS A 28 7.40 0.77 -1.34
N LEU A 29 6.74 -0.11 -0.58
CA LEU A 29 5.46 -0.71 -0.94
C LEU A 29 4.37 -0.05 -0.10
N SER A 30 3.20 0.17 -0.67
CA SER A 30 2.03 0.68 0.06
C SER A 30 0.81 0.02 -0.52
N GLU A 31 0.03 -0.64 0.32
CA GLU A 31 -1.18 -1.34 -0.09
C GLU A 31 -2.34 -1.03 0.85
N VAL A 32 -3.53 -1.02 0.29
CA VAL A 32 -4.75 -0.68 0.99
C VAL A 32 -5.39 -1.96 1.50
N CYS A 33 -5.77 -1.99 2.77
CA CYS A 33 -6.51 -3.09 3.35
C CYS A 33 -8.00 -2.97 3.03
N PRO A 34 -8.76 -4.08 3.08
CA PRO A 34 -10.19 -4.04 3.27
C PRO A 34 -10.62 -3.03 4.34
N PRO A 35 -11.69 -2.24 4.09
CA PRO A 35 -12.27 -1.41 5.13
C PRO A 35 -12.73 -2.25 6.32
N ARG A 36 -12.91 -1.58 7.46
CA ARG A 36 -13.36 -2.18 8.71
C ARG A 36 -14.45 -1.32 9.31
N ASN A 37 -15.16 -1.90 10.27
CA ASN A 37 -16.17 -1.21 11.07
C ASN A 37 -17.28 -0.59 10.21
N PHE A 38 -17.78 -1.38 9.26
CA PHE A 38 -18.93 -1.07 8.42
C PHE A 38 -20.13 -1.94 8.82
N GLY A 39 -21.32 -1.58 8.34
CA GLY A 39 -22.54 -2.31 8.62
C GLY A 39 -22.70 -3.59 7.80
N PRO A 40 -23.80 -4.34 8.04
CA PRO A 40 -24.03 -5.63 7.42
C PRO A 40 -24.15 -5.58 5.88
N ILE A 41 -24.76 -4.54 5.30
CA ILE A 41 -24.94 -4.47 3.84
C ILE A 41 -23.59 -4.22 3.15
N ALA A 42 -22.79 -3.31 3.69
CA ALA A 42 -21.41 -3.10 3.23
C ALA A 42 -20.58 -4.39 3.37
N ALA A 43 -20.75 -5.14 4.47
CA ALA A 43 -20.06 -6.41 4.68
C ALA A 43 -20.41 -7.44 3.60
N GLU A 44 -21.66 -7.51 3.19
CA GLU A 44 -22.12 -8.41 2.14
C GLU A 44 -21.58 -8.02 0.76
N LEU A 45 -21.54 -6.73 0.43
CA LEU A 45 -20.90 -6.24 -0.79
C LEU A 45 -19.40 -6.55 -0.82
N TYR A 46 -18.68 -6.37 0.30
CA TYR A 46 -17.26 -6.75 0.38
C TYR A 46 -17.06 -8.26 0.28
N ARG A 47 -17.94 -9.06 0.88
CA ARG A 47 -17.88 -10.53 0.75
C ARG A 47 -17.97 -10.93 -0.73
N ALA A 48 -18.97 -10.43 -1.45
CA ALA A 48 -19.14 -10.71 -2.88
C ALA A 48 -17.94 -10.23 -3.71
N ALA A 49 -17.43 -9.02 -3.43
CA ALA A 49 -16.22 -8.53 -4.07
C ALA A 49 -15.00 -9.44 -3.81
N PHE A 50 -14.83 -9.93 -2.58
CA PHE A 50 -13.72 -10.79 -2.20
C PHE A 50 -13.82 -12.15 -2.86
N GLU A 51 -14.99 -12.76 -2.89
CA GLU A 51 -15.21 -14.04 -3.58
C GLU A 51 -14.90 -13.93 -5.07
N TYR A 52 -15.36 -12.85 -5.73
CA TYR A 52 -15.01 -12.60 -7.12
C TYR A 52 -13.51 -12.44 -7.34
N ILE A 53 -12.83 -11.68 -6.48
CA ILE A 53 -11.40 -11.39 -6.60
C ILE A 53 -10.54 -12.62 -6.30
N GLU A 54 -10.92 -13.43 -5.31
CA GLU A 54 -10.26 -14.70 -4.99
C GLU A 54 -10.41 -15.71 -6.15
N GLU A 55 -11.54 -15.73 -6.85
CA GLU A 55 -11.71 -16.56 -8.06
C GLU A 55 -10.74 -16.17 -9.19
N LYS A 56 -10.19 -14.95 -9.17
CA LYS A 56 -9.19 -14.48 -10.14
C LYS A 56 -7.75 -14.68 -9.66
N ASP A 57 -7.54 -15.50 -8.63
CA ASP A 57 -6.24 -15.76 -8.01
C ASP A 57 -5.57 -14.47 -7.48
N LEU A 58 -6.37 -13.49 -7.05
CA LEU A 58 -5.90 -12.24 -6.46
C LEU A 58 -6.10 -12.27 -4.94
N ASP A 59 -5.09 -11.85 -4.18
CA ASP A 59 -5.14 -11.83 -2.70
C ASP A 59 -5.25 -10.39 -2.17
N LEU A 60 -6.44 -10.00 -1.72
CA LEU A 60 -6.68 -8.70 -1.09
C LEU A 60 -6.08 -8.59 0.31
N ARG A 61 -5.62 -9.70 0.90
CA ARG A 61 -4.90 -9.71 2.17
C ARG A 61 -3.40 -9.50 1.98
N LEU A 62 -2.92 -9.32 0.74
CA LEU A 62 -1.53 -9.04 0.42
C LEU A 62 -0.95 -7.90 1.26
N ALA A 63 -1.75 -6.87 1.54
CA ALA A 63 -1.36 -5.75 2.40
C ALA A 63 -0.78 -6.20 3.75
N TYR A 64 -1.40 -7.23 4.36
CA TYR A 64 -0.99 -7.79 5.65
C TYR A 64 0.27 -8.67 5.57
N SER A 65 0.62 -9.12 4.36
CA SER A 65 1.78 -9.98 4.10
C SER A 65 2.98 -9.23 3.54
N LEU A 66 2.84 -7.95 3.19
CA LEU A 66 3.90 -7.16 2.54
C LEU A 66 5.23 -7.20 3.27
N ARG A 67 5.21 -7.09 4.61
CA ARG A 67 6.43 -7.08 5.41
C ARG A 67 7.13 -8.44 5.33
N SER A 68 6.39 -9.51 5.58
CA SER A 68 6.91 -10.88 5.51
C SER A 68 7.50 -11.17 4.13
N LEU A 69 6.83 -10.75 3.05
CA LEU A 69 7.33 -10.92 1.68
C LEU A 69 8.68 -10.22 1.45
N VAL A 70 8.86 -9.02 2.01
CA VAL A 70 10.15 -8.30 1.91
C VAL A 70 11.23 -8.96 2.78
N GLU A 71 10.88 -9.47 3.96
CA GLU A 71 11.78 -10.20 4.85
C GLU A 71 12.25 -11.52 4.23
N GLU A 72 11.32 -12.33 3.73
CA GLU A 72 11.56 -13.63 3.08
C GLU A 72 12.41 -13.51 1.82
N ASN A 73 12.35 -12.38 1.12
CA ASN A 73 13.16 -12.14 -0.07
C ASN A 73 14.68 -12.09 0.25
N GLY A 74 15.07 -11.77 1.48
CA GLY A 74 16.46 -11.77 1.94
C GLY A 74 17.40 -10.73 1.31
N ARG A 75 16.92 -9.94 0.33
CA ARG A 75 17.71 -8.92 -0.38
C ARG A 75 17.67 -7.54 0.27
N PHE A 76 16.82 -7.37 1.27
CA PHE A 76 16.58 -6.09 1.94
C PHE A 76 17.02 -6.13 3.41
N GLU A 77 17.26 -4.94 3.96
CA GLU A 77 17.61 -4.65 5.34
C GLU A 77 16.89 -3.38 5.80
N ASN A 78 16.93 -3.09 7.10
CA ASN A 78 16.22 -1.94 7.69
C ASN A 78 14.73 -1.90 7.31
N ILE A 79 14.08 -3.07 7.36
CA ILE A 79 12.67 -3.25 6.99
C ILE A 79 11.80 -2.66 8.09
N ASN A 80 10.96 -1.72 7.71
CA ASN A 80 10.02 -1.06 8.60
C ASN A 80 8.62 -1.11 8.00
N GLU A 81 7.62 -1.04 8.89
CA GLU A 81 6.21 -1.03 8.53
C GLU A 81 5.52 0.14 9.23
N GLU A 82 4.75 0.89 8.46
CA GLU A 82 3.85 1.93 8.94
C GLU A 82 2.41 1.55 8.62
N LYS A 83 1.52 1.78 9.59
CA LYS A 83 0.07 1.70 9.39
C LYS A 83 -0.51 3.10 9.44
N ARG A 84 -1.35 3.43 8.45
CA ARG A 84 -2.12 4.68 8.39
C ARG A 84 -3.60 4.31 8.33
N ILE A 85 -4.43 5.12 8.97
CA ILE A 85 -5.88 4.94 8.96
C ILE A 85 -6.48 6.10 8.17
N ILE A 86 -7.34 5.77 7.22
CA ILE A 86 -8.19 6.70 6.48
C ILE A 86 -9.62 6.49 6.96
N PRO A 87 -10.26 7.49 7.57
CA PRO A 87 -11.68 7.43 7.85
C PRO A 87 -12.47 7.30 6.54
N VAL A 88 -13.39 6.36 6.49
CA VAL A 88 -14.33 6.18 5.38
C VAL A 88 -15.68 6.66 5.87
N ASN A 89 -15.78 7.95 6.17
CA ASN A 89 -17.03 8.58 6.59
C ASN A 89 -16.95 10.10 6.37
N ASN A 90 -18.08 10.75 6.12
CA ASN A 90 -18.16 12.17 5.81
C ASN A 90 -17.89 13.08 7.02
N GLN A 91 -17.88 12.53 8.25
CA GLN A 91 -17.59 13.29 9.47
C GLN A 91 -16.13 13.78 9.52
N HIS A 92 -15.24 13.18 8.72
CA HIS A 92 -13.84 13.59 8.58
C HIS A 92 -13.60 14.50 7.35
N GLY A 93 -14.65 15.20 6.91
CA GLY A 93 -14.58 16.19 5.85
C GLY A 93 -14.30 15.60 4.47
N ARG A 94 -13.63 16.37 3.61
CA ARG A 94 -13.43 16.03 2.19
C ARG A 94 -12.64 14.74 1.97
N LEU A 95 -11.71 14.40 2.86
CA LEU A 95 -10.94 13.17 2.74
C LEU A 95 -11.82 11.94 2.96
N GLY A 96 -12.66 11.97 3.99
CA GLY A 96 -13.57 10.87 4.27
C GLY A 96 -14.68 10.73 3.23
N GLN A 97 -15.17 11.85 2.67
CA GLN A 97 -16.07 11.81 1.52
C GLN A 97 -15.39 11.19 0.29
N ALA A 98 -14.15 11.57 -0.01
CA ALA A 98 -13.41 10.96 -1.12
C ALA A 98 -13.22 9.45 -0.93
N ALA A 99 -13.02 8.98 0.31
CA ALA A 99 -12.95 7.56 0.61
C ALA A 99 -14.31 6.85 0.41
N ILE A 100 -15.43 7.48 0.79
CA ILE A 100 -16.78 6.98 0.48
C ILE A 100 -16.96 6.85 -1.04
N ASP A 101 -16.67 7.92 -1.78
CA ASP A 101 -16.83 7.96 -3.23
C ASP A 101 -15.99 6.87 -3.91
N ASN A 102 -14.77 6.66 -3.44
CA ASN A 102 -13.87 5.64 -3.98
C ASN A 102 -14.44 4.22 -3.79
N ASN A 103 -15.03 3.93 -2.64
CA ASN A 103 -15.70 2.65 -2.41
C ASN A 103 -16.98 2.51 -3.24
N TYR A 104 -17.77 3.58 -3.35
CA TYR A 104 -18.96 3.62 -4.21
C TYR A 104 -18.61 3.28 -5.66
N PHE A 105 -17.61 3.95 -6.24
CA PHE A 105 -17.18 3.68 -7.60
C PHE A 105 -16.54 2.30 -7.76
N GLY A 106 -15.81 1.82 -6.74
CA GLY A 106 -15.27 0.46 -6.72
C GLY A 106 -16.37 -0.59 -6.85
N PHE A 107 -17.43 -0.49 -6.04
CA PHE A 107 -18.58 -1.38 -6.12
C PHE A 107 -19.34 -1.24 -7.44
N LEU A 108 -19.52 -0.02 -7.93
CA LEU A 108 -20.22 0.21 -9.20
C LEU A 108 -19.49 -0.44 -10.39
N VAL A 109 -18.15 -0.35 -10.43
CA VAL A 109 -17.33 -1.02 -11.45
C VAL A 109 -17.41 -2.55 -11.33
N LEU A 110 -17.50 -3.06 -10.10
CA LEU A 110 -17.58 -4.49 -9.83
C LEU A 110 -19.00 -5.07 -9.92
N LYS A 111 -20.04 -4.24 -10.06
CA LYS A 111 -21.45 -4.62 -10.00
C LYS A 111 -21.77 -5.91 -10.74
N ASN A 112 -21.56 -5.93 -12.06
CA ASN A 112 -21.90 -7.08 -12.92
C ASN A 112 -21.16 -8.36 -12.54
N PHE A 113 -19.99 -8.24 -11.91
CA PHE A 113 -19.23 -9.37 -11.44
C PHE A 113 -19.72 -9.86 -10.07
N MET A 114 -20.28 -8.98 -9.24
CA MET A 114 -20.76 -9.32 -7.90
C MET A 114 -22.18 -9.87 -7.88
N LEU A 115 -23.05 -9.52 -8.83
CA LEU A 115 -24.45 -9.98 -8.85
C LEU A 115 -24.60 -11.51 -8.66
N PRO A 116 -23.79 -12.37 -9.32
CA PRO A 116 -23.88 -13.82 -9.11
C PRO A 116 -23.51 -14.29 -7.70
N TYR A 117 -22.69 -13.54 -6.96
CA TYR A 117 -22.26 -13.88 -5.59
C TYR A 117 -23.20 -13.32 -4.52
N LEU A 118 -24.03 -12.36 -4.90
CA LEU A 118 -25.06 -11.75 -4.06
C LEU A 118 -26.42 -12.43 -4.25
N ASP A 119 -26.65 -13.09 -5.40
CA ASP A 119 -27.97 -13.66 -5.77
C ASP A 119 -29.07 -12.59 -5.79
N VAL A 120 -28.73 -11.40 -6.30
CA VAL A 120 -29.63 -10.24 -6.39
C VAL A 120 -29.70 -9.70 -7.81
N GLU A 121 -30.78 -8.99 -8.11
CA GLU A 121 -30.94 -8.26 -9.36
C GLU A 121 -30.19 -6.92 -9.34
N SER A 122 -30.04 -6.33 -10.53
CA SER A 122 -29.32 -5.06 -10.71
C SER A 122 -29.91 -3.91 -9.87
N GLU A 123 -31.23 -3.82 -9.77
CA GLU A 123 -31.91 -2.77 -9.01
C GLU A 123 -31.71 -2.94 -7.50
N GLU A 124 -31.80 -4.19 -7.01
CA GLU A 124 -31.57 -4.51 -5.60
C GLU A 124 -30.12 -4.21 -5.19
N PHE A 125 -29.16 -4.47 -6.07
CA PHE A 125 -27.77 -4.06 -5.85
C PHE A 125 -27.62 -2.54 -5.66
N ASP A 126 -28.33 -1.72 -6.44
CA ASP A 126 -28.22 -0.25 -6.33
C ASP A 126 -28.79 0.25 -4.99
N GLU A 127 -29.83 -0.42 -4.47
CA GLU A 127 -30.39 -0.17 -3.14
C GLU A 127 -29.42 -0.59 -2.02
N MET A 128 -28.80 -1.78 -2.16
CA MET A 128 -27.74 -2.25 -1.25
C MET A 128 -26.57 -1.28 -1.23
N LEU A 129 -26.09 -0.84 -2.39
CA LEU A 129 -24.98 0.09 -2.49
C LEU A 129 -25.31 1.42 -1.80
N SER A 130 -26.50 1.97 -2.06
CA SER A 130 -26.97 3.19 -1.41
C SER A 130 -27.02 3.05 0.13
N THR A 131 -27.44 1.88 0.61
CA THR A 131 -27.46 1.57 2.05
C THR A 131 -26.06 1.44 2.64
N ALA A 132 -25.16 0.72 1.97
CA ALA A 132 -23.76 0.56 2.40
C ALA A 132 -23.03 1.90 2.56
N ILE A 133 -23.29 2.88 1.69
CA ILE A 133 -22.73 4.23 1.82
C ILE A 133 -23.20 4.94 3.10
N ASN A 134 -24.45 4.72 3.51
CA ASN A 134 -24.95 5.26 4.77
C ASN A 134 -24.31 4.56 5.98
N GLU A 135 -24.15 3.24 5.91
CA GLU A 135 -23.50 2.45 6.96
C GLU A 135 -22.06 2.89 7.24
N PHE A 136 -21.31 3.33 6.22
CA PHE A 136 -19.98 3.89 6.43
C PHE A 136 -19.96 5.06 7.44
N ASN A 137 -20.99 5.92 7.39
CA ASN A 137 -21.13 7.02 8.34
C ASN A 137 -21.64 6.56 9.69
N GLU A 138 -22.65 5.69 9.71
CA GLU A 138 -23.30 5.21 10.94
C GLU A 138 -22.32 4.44 11.83
N PHE A 139 -21.53 3.55 11.23
CA PHE A 139 -20.63 2.69 11.98
C PHE A 139 -19.25 3.33 12.19
N GLY A 140 -18.94 4.43 11.51
CA GLY A 140 -17.61 5.05 11.59
C GLY A 140 -16.56 4.16 10.91
N ALA A 141 -16.83 3.78 9.66
CA ALA A 141 -15.95 2.93 8.89
C ALA A 141 -14.59 3.59 8.67
N TYR A 142 -13.56 2.75 8.54
CA TYR A 142 -12.20 3.19 8.26
C TYR A 142 -11.45 2.16 7.41
N GLN A 143 -10.40 2.61 6.76
CA GLN A 143 -9.53 1.79 5.93
C GLN A 143 -8.09 1.92 6.41
N GLU A 144 -7.39 0.79 6.50
CA GLU A 144 -5.98 0.76 6.84
C GLU A 144 -5.14 0.79 5.56
N ILE A 145 -4.04 1.53 5.58
CA ILE A 145 -2.98 1.46 4.57
C ILE A 145 -1.73 0.96 5.27
N ILE A 146 -1.18 -0.14 4.75
CA ILE A 146 0.08 -0.69 5.21
C ILE A 146 1.16 -0.22 4.25
N ARG A 147 2.23 0.34 4.80
CA ARG A 147 3.39 0.80 4.05
C ARG A 147 4.63 0.11 4.58
N VAL A 148 5.35 -0.58 3.70
CA VAL A 148 6.62 -1.22 4.02
C VAL A 148 7.74 -0.49 3.30
N TYR A 149 8.80 -0.15 4.01
CA TYR A 149 9.99 0.47 3.44
C TYR A 149 11.25 -0.26 3.90
N ALA A 150 12.20 -0.41 2.98
CA ALA A 150 13.42 -1.15 3.23
C ALA A 150 14.58 -0.64 2.36
N CYS A 151 15.81 -0.90 2.79
CA CYS A 151 17.02 -0.64 2.01
C CYS A 151 17.49 -1.93 1.34
N LYS A 152 18.02 -1.85 0.12
CA LYS A 152 18.74 -2.98 -0.47
C LYS A 152 19.99 -3.27 0.35
N ARG A 153 20.20 -4.53 0.72
CA ARG A 153 21.37 -4.97 1.49
C ARG A 153 22.67 -4.56 0.80
N GLY A 154 23.63 -4.04 1.56
CA GLY A 154 24.94 -3.61 1.07
C GLY A 154 24.92 -2.30 0.28
N SER A 155 23.79 -1.58 0.24
CA SER A 155 23.72 -0.26 -0.39
C SER A 155 24.13 0.90 0.54
N VAL A 156 24.35 0.61 1.83
CA VAL A 156 24.73 1.60 2.86
C VAL A 156 26.20 1.48 3.27
N GLU A 157 26.89 0.39 2.96
CA GLU A 157 28.25 0.09 3.47
C GLU A 157 29.43 0.80 2.75
N ASN A 158 29.21 1.88 2.01
CA ASN A 158 30.30 2.65 1.37
C ASN A 158 30.20 4.18 1.56
N SER A 159 29.45 4.65 2.56
CA SER A 159 29.37 6.08 2.91
C SER A 159 30.38 6.49 3.97
#